data_AF-A0A3P8BP78-F1
#
_entry.id   AF-A0A3P8BP78-F1
#
_cell.length_a   1.000
_cell.length_b   1.000
_cell.length_c   1.000
_cell.angle_alpha   90.00
_cell.angle_beta   90.00
_cell.angle_gamma   90.00
#
_symmetry.space_group_name_H-M   'P 1'
#
loop_
_entity.id
_entity.type
_entity.pdbx_description
1 polymer ?
#
loop_
_entity_poly.entity_id
_entity_poly.type
_entity_poly.pdbx_seq_one_letter_code
_entity_poly.pdbx_strand_id
1 'polypeptide(L)'
;MPIRIASGTIVVKPNIARFTEHDVHFSDGSKAENIDFVVLSTGYDITFPIVEDQKLIKVEHNQVDLYKFMYPLDQLHNTLAVIGLIQPLGSIMPIAEMQARVFFSVLVGESKLPDPTEMRKDVEAKRERMRKQYVTSHRHTIQVRSALCSSHACIILCQLRTSRLS
;
A
#
# COMPACT_ATOMS: atom_id res chain seq x y z
N MET A 1 21.61 -7.20 -11.32
CA MET A 1 21.97 -7.77 -10.01
C MET A 1 22.75 -9.09 -10.07
N PRO A 2 22.50 -10.04 -11.00
CA PRO A 2 23.22 -11.32 -11.02
C PRO A 2 24.76 -11.19 -11.09
N ILE A 3 25.24 -10.22 -11.88
CA ILE A 3 26.68 -10.02 -12.07
C ILE A 3 27.41 -9.58 -10.78
N ARG A 4 26.76 -8.81 -9.90
CA ARG A 4 27.38 -8.35 -8.65
C ARG A 4 27.51 -9.47 -7.63
N ILE A 5 26.55 -10.40 -7.61
CA ILE A 5 26.61 -11.62 -6.80
C ILE A 5 27.71 -12.54 -7.36
N ALA A 6 27.71 -12.79 -8.67
CA ALA A 6 28.71 -13.64 -9.31
C ALA A 6 30.15 -13.11 -9.15
N SER A 7 30.33 -11.78 -9.16
CA SER A 7 31.63 -11.14 -8.93
C SER A 7 32.10 -11.15 -7.47
N GLY A 8 31.26 -11.57 -6.51
CA GLY A 8 31.57 -11.49 -5.08
C GLY A 8 31.40 -10.12 -4.44
N THR A 9 31.08 -9.07 -5.22
CA THR A 9 30.83 -7.71 -4.68
C THR A 9 29.60 -7.65 -3.76
N ILE A 10 28.63 -8.56 -3.94
CA ILE A 10 27.49 -8.74 -3.04
C ILE A 10 27.46 -10.19 -2.57
N VAL A 11 27.52 -10.39 -1.25
CA VAL A 11 27.38 -11.70 -0.62
C VAL A 11 26.02 -11.75 0.06
N VAL A 12 25.18 -12.72 -0.33
CA VAL A 12 23.87 -12.94 0.29
C VAL A 12 24.06 -13.74 1.57
N LYS A 13 23.48 -13.26 2.67
CA LYS A 13 23.52 -13.90 3.99
C LYS A 13 22.09 -14.13 4.51
N PRO A 14 21.88 -15.13 5.39
CA PRO A 14 20.58 -15.34 6.01
C PRO A 14 20.28 -14.24 7.04
N ASN A 15 19.15 -14.36 7.76
CA ASN A 15 18.74 -13.35 8.74
C ASN A 15 19.82 -13.13 9.82
N ILE A 16 19.89 -11.89 10.29
CA ILE A 16 20.78 -11.50 11.39
C ILE A 16 20.23 -12.08 12.69
N ALA A 17 21.09 -12.79 13.43
CA ALA A 17 20.80 -13.31 14.76
C ALA A 17 21.15 -12.27 15.84
N ARG A 18 22.30 -11.62 15.74
CA ARG A 18 22.73 -10.55 16.65
C ARG A 18 23.89 -9.73 16.09
N PHE A 19 24.03 -8.51 16.58
CA PHE A 19 25.19 -7.65 16.38
C PHE A 19 26.18 -7.77 17.55
N THR A 20 27.46 -7.59 17.29
CA THR A 20 28.49 -7.27 18.29
C THR A 20 29.05 -5.87 18.01
N GLU A 21 30.15 -5.51 18.67
CA GLU A 21 30.81 -4.21 18.48
C GLU A 21 31.28 -4.00 17.02
N HIS A 22 31.79 -5.06 16.37
CA HIS A 22 32.34 -4.97 15.01
C HIS A 22 31.87 -6.09 14.07
N ASP A 23 31.04 -7.02 14.53
CA ASP A 23 30.65 -8.20 13.76
C ASP A 23 29.12 -8.40 13.71
N VAL A 24 28.69 -9.18 12.72
CA VAL A 24 27.30 -9.61 12.55
C VAL A 24 27.25 -11.13 12.54
N HIS A 25 26.45 -11.70 13.46
CA HIS A 25 26.16 -13.12 13.50
C HIS A 25 24.84 -13.41 12.77
N PHE A 26 24.84 -14.44 11.94
CA PHE A 26 23.67 -14.85 11.17
C PHE A 26 23.01 -16.11 11.74
N SER A 27 21.76 -16.36 11.34
CA SER A 27 20.94 -17.46 11.84
C SER A 27 21.45 -18.86 11.49
N ASP A 28 22.35 -18.97 10.51
CA ASP A 28 23.01 -20.22 10.12
C ASP A 28 24.29 -20.51 10.93
N GLY A 29 24.62 -19.65 11.91
CA GLY A 29 25.84 -19.74 12.70
C GLY A 29 27.06 -19.09 12.05
N SER A 30 26.97 -18.61 10.80
CA SER A 30 28.06 -17.86 10.17
C SER A 30 28.21 -16.46 10.76
N LYS A 31 29.39 -15.86 10.59
CA LYS A 31 29.69 -14.48 11.01
C LYS A 31 30.31 -13.67 9.88
N ALA A 32 30.08 -12.35 9.91
CA ALA A 32 30.83 -11.38 9.13
C ALA A 32 31.54 -10.44 10.10
N GLU A 33 32.85 -10.28 9.92
CA GLU A 33 33.72 -9.55 10.83
C GLU A 33 34.13 -8.20 10.23
N ASN A 34 34.55 -7.26 11.09
CA ASN A 34 35.04 -5.94 10.69
C ASN A 34 34.03 -5.15 9.85
N ILE A 35 32.79 -5.04 10.35
CA ILE A 35 31.72 -4.30 9.70
C ILE A 35 31.79 -2.82 10.11
N ASP A 36 32.07 -1.95 9.15
CA ASP A 36 32.13 -0.50 9.37
C ASP A 36 30.73 0.14 9.45
N PHE A 37 29.79 -0.34 8.63
CA PHE A 37 28.47 0.27 8.47
C PHE A 37 27.36 -0.77 8.35
N VAL A 38 26.22 -0.46 8.98
CA VAL A 38 24.97 -1.21 8.83
C VAL A 38 23.91 -0.28 8.26
N VAL A 39 23.35 -0.64 7.11
CA VAL A 39 22.25 0.10 6.48
C VAL A 39 20.95 -0.70 6.63
N LEU A 40 20.04 -0.20 7.47
CA LEU A 40 18.73 -0.82 7.69
C LEU A 40 17.74 -0.39 6.60
N SER A 41 17.63 -1.20 5.55
CA SER A 41 16.58 -1.05 4.52
C SER A 41 15.30 -1.83 4.90
N THR A 42 14.78 -1.60 6.12
CA THR A 42 13.66 -2.35 6.71
C THR A 42 12.28 -1.90 6.19
N GLY A 43 12.18 -0.73 5.55
CA GLY A 43 10.95 -0.20 4.96
C GLY A 43 10.49 1.07 5.67
N TYR A 44 9.22 1.40 5.50
CA TYR A 44 8.58 2.59 6.09
C TYR A 44 7.19 2.24 6.62
N ASP A 45 6.78 2.98 7.64
CA ASP A 45 5.43 2.91 8.22
C ASP A 45 4.53 4.02 7.64
N ILE A 46 3.26 3.69 7.44
CA ILE A 46 2.23 4.62 6.99
C ILE A 46 1.61 5.29 8.21
N THR A 47 1.57 6.62 8.23
CA THR A 47 0.91 7.39 9.29
C THR A 47 0.20 8.62 8.71
N PHE A 48 -0.88 9.07 9.36
CA PHE A 48 -1.63 10.26 8.98
C PHE A 48 -1.77 11.23 10.17
N PRO A 49 -0.67 11.80 10.69
CA PRO A 49 -0.68 12.57 11.94
C PRO A 49 -1.53 13.85 11.85
N ILE A 50 -1.72 14.41 10.66
CA ILE A 50 -2.45 15.66 10.44
C ILE A 50 -3.97 15.43 10.33
N VAL A 51 -4.41 14.20 10.05
CA VAL A 51 -5.82 13.92 9.72
C VAL A 51 -6.57 13.49 11.00
N GLU A 52 -7.28 14.43 11.62
CA GLU A 52 -8.08 14.23 12.84
C GLU A 52 -7.37 13.42 13.94
N ASP A 53 -6.10 13.72 14.22
CA ASP A 53 -5.26 12.97 15.17
C ASP A 53 -5.29 11.45 14.91
N GLN A 54 -5.27 11.04 13.63
CA GLN A 54 -5.32 9.65 13.17
C GLN A 54 -6.66 8.93 13.42
N LYS A 55 -7.72 9.63 13.83
CA LYS A 55 -9.03 9.03 14.11
C LYS A 55 -9.80 8.68 12.85
N LEU A 56 -9.73 9.55 11.83
CA LEU A 56 -10.45 9.37 10.58
C LEU A 56 -9.82 8.31 9.68
N ILE A 57 -8.49 8.30 9.62
CA ILE A 57 -7.72 7.32 8.85
C ILE A 57 -6.85 6.53 9.84
N LYS A 58 -7.45 5.48 10.40
CA LYS A 58 -6.76 4.59 11.33
C LYS A 58 -5.79 3.70 10.58
N VAL A 59 -4.56 3.63 11.09
CA VAL A 59 -3.54 2.71 10.61
C VAL A 59 -3.24 1.70 11.70
N GLU A 60 -3.48 0.42 11.42
CA GLU A 60 -3.21 -0.67 12.35
C GLU A 60 -2.28 -1.68 11.67
N HIS A 61 -1.09 -1.91 12.23
CA HIS A 61 -0.09 -2.83 11.65
C HIS A 61 0.23 -2.51 10.18
N ASN A 62 0.36 -1.22 9.86
CA ASN A 62 0.55 -0.69 8.50
C ASN A 62 -0.62 -0.97 7.53
N GLN A 63 -1.78 -1.41 8.03
CA GLN A 63 -3.01 -1.58 7.25
C GLN A 63 -3.90 -0.36 7.39
N VAL A 64 -4.50 0.06 6.29
CA VAL A 64 -5.42 1.19 6.23
C VAL A 64 -6.69 0.78 5.50
N ASP A 65 -7.83 1.00 6.16
CA ASP A 65 -9.14 0.68 5.63
C ASP A 65 -9.72 1.88 4.88
N LEU A 66 -9.39 1.95 3.60
CA LEU A 66 -9.90 2.96 2.66
C LEU A 66 -10.62 2.27 1.50
N TYR A 67 -11.82 2.75 1.18
CA TYR A 67 -12.52 2.33 -0.03
C TYR A 67 -11.66 2.68 -1.24
N LYS A 68 -11.34 1.66 -2.04
CA LYS A 68 -10.44 1.76 -3.21
C LYS A 68 -9.10 2.45 -2.94
N PHE A 69 -8.58 2.36 -1.70
CA PHE A 69 -7.35 3.06 -1.27
C PHE A 69 -7.44 4.59 -1.33
N MET A 70 -8.65 5.15 -1.30
CA MET A 70 -8.88 6.58 -1.44
C MET A 70 -9.73 7.15 -0.29
N TYR A 71 -10.93 6.62 -0.08
CA TYR A 71 -11.92 7.27 0.77
C TYR A 71 -12.00 6.63 2.15
N PRO A 72 -11.92 7.43 3.24
CA PRO A 72 -12.25 6.96 4.58
C PRO A 72 -13.72 6.50 4.66
N LEU A 73 -13.99 5.48 5.48
CA LEU A 73 -15.32 4.85 5.56
C LEU A 73 -16.30 5.61 6.47
N ASP A 74 -15.80 6.45 7.36
CA ASP A 74 -16.57 7.14 8.39
C ASP A 74 -16.63 8.65 8.14
N GLN A 75 -17.10 9.03 6.95
CA GLN A 75 -17.31 10.45 6.58
C GLN A 75 -18.78 10.75 6.33
N LEU A 76 -19.23 11.92 6.80
CA LEU A 76 -20.55 12.46 6.45
C LEU A 76 -20.61 12.92 4.99
N HIS A 77 -19.50 13.48 4.50
CA HIS A 77 -19.34 13.96 3.13
C HIS A 77 -18.04 13.43 2.53
N ASN A 78 -18.09 13.03 1.25
CA ASN A 78 -16.95 12.46 0.53
C ASN A 78 -16.00 13.56 0.00
N THR A 79 -15.62 14.49 0.87
CA THR A 79 -14.80 15.67 0.53
C THR A 79 -13.30 15.49 0.81
N LEU A 80 -12.90 14.33 1.34
CA LEU A 80 -11.50 13.96 1.58
C LEU A 80 -11.19 12.63 0.88
N ALA A 81 -10.05 12.57 0.20
CA ALA A 81 -9.50 11.33 -0.32
C ALA A 81 -7.98 11.32 -0.19
N VAL A 82 -7.42 10.12 -0.01
CA VAL A 82 -5.99 9.86 -0.08
C VAL A 82 -5.63 9.49 -1.51
N ILE A 83 -4.62 10.16 -2.07
CA ILE A 83 -4.12 9.90 -3.42
C ILE A 83 -2.71 9.32 -3.32
N GLY A 84 -2.45 8.24 -4.05
CA GLY A 84 -1.14 7.59 -4.08
C GLY A 84 -0.85 6.66 -2.90
N LEU A 85 -1.83 6.33 -2.05
CA LEU A 85 -1.62 5.31 -1.00
C LEU A 85 -1.82 3.89 -1.55
N ILE A 86 -0.97 3.51 -2.51
CA ILE A 86 -1.04 2.22 -3.19
C ILE A 86 0.35 1.80 -3.67
N GLN A 87 0.66 0.50 -3.56
CA GLN A 87 1.91 -0.06 -4.05
C GLN A 87 1.64 -1.01 -5.24
N PRO A 88 1.57 -0.48 -6.47
CA PRO A 88 1.31 -1.29 -7.65
C PRO A 88 2.53 -2.11 -8.07
N LEU A 89 2.28 -3.22 -8.76
CA LEU A 89 3.28 -3.86 -9.63
C LEU A 89 3.47 -3.05 -10.93
N GLY A 90 3.98 -1.82 -10.82
CA GLY A 90 4.12 -0.89 -11.93
C GLY A 90 4.33 0.55 -11.46
N SER A 91 4.05 1.53 -12.33
CA SER A 91 4.14 2.95 -11.97
C SER A 91 2.95 3.41 -11.13
N ILE A 92 3.22 4.13 -10.06
CA ILE A 92 2.20 4.78 -9.20
C ILE A 92 1.61 6.05 -9.84
N MET A 93 2.39 6.74 -10.67
CA MET A 93 2.00 8.02 -11.26
C MET A 93 0.68 7.97 -12.06
N PRO A 94 0.48 7.03 -13.00
CA PRO A 94 -0.79 6.95 -13.73
C PRO A 94 -1.96 6.56 -12.81
N ILE A 95 -1.70 5.83 -11.74
CA ILE A 95 -2.75 5.44 -10.79
C ILE A 95 -3.17 6.66 -9.95
N ALA A 96 -2.20 7.42 -9.45
CA ALA A 96 -2.45 8.63 -8.68
C ALA A 96 -3.22 9.67 -9.51
N GLU A 97 -2.87 9.83 -10.80
CA GLU A 97 -3.61 10.69 -11.73
C GLU A 97 -5.07 10.26 -11.88
N MET A 98 -5.31 8.97 -12.08
CA MET A 98 -6.67 8.44 -12.17
C MET A 98 -7.46 8.55 -10.85
N GLN A 99 -6.80 8.35 -9.70
CA GLN A 99 -7.41 8.58 -8.38
C GLN A 99 -7.82 10.05 -8.23
N ALA A 100 -6.98 11.00 -8.67
CA ALA A 100 -7.31 12.42 -8.63
C ALA A 100 -8.54 12.74 -9.49
N ARG A 101 -8.63 12.18 -10.71
CA ARG A 101 -9.80 12.37 -11.58
C ARG A 101 -11.09 11.85 -10.96
N VAL A 102 -11.05 10.67 -10.35
CA VAL A 102 -12.21 10.10 -9.61
C VAL A 102 -12.60 11.02 -8.46
N PHE A 103 -11.63 11.50 -7.68
CA PHE A 103 -11.89 12.38 -6.55
C PHE A 103 -12.59 13.67 -6.96
N PHE A 104 -12.05 14.39 -7.96
CA PHE A 104 -12.67 15.63 -8.41
C PHE A 104 -14.07 15.41 -9.00
N SER A 105 -14.27 14.33 -9.77
CA SER A 105 -15.59 13.98 -10.31
C SER A 105 -16.65 13.75 -9.20
N VAL A 106 -16.25 13.11 -8.09
CA VAL A 106 -17.13 12.93 -6.92
C VAL A 106 -17.34 14.26 -6.19
N LEU A 107 -16.29 15.05 -6.02
CA LEU A 107 -16.33 16.33 -5.31
C LEU A 107 -17.27 17.33 -5.98
N VAL A 108 -17.29 17.40 -7.31
CA VAL A 108 -18.21 18.27 -8.07
C VAL A 108 -19.59 17.65 -8.30
N GLY A 109 -19.81 16.42 -7.82
CA GLY A 109 -21.10 15.72 -7.93
C GLY A 109 -21.39 15.10 -9.31
N GLU A 110 -20.41 15.04 -10.21
CA GLU A 110 -20.56 14.37 -11.52
C GLU A 110 -20.66 12.85 -11.37
N SER A 111 -20.08 12.30 -10.31
CA SER A 111 -20.05 10.89 -9.93
C SER A 111 -20.47 10.70 -8.47
N LYS A 112 -21.06 9.56 -8.13
CA LYS A 112 -21.50 9.24 -6.75
C LYS A 112 -20.88 7.96 -6.25
N LEU A 113 -20.21 8.02 -5.10
CA LEU A 113 -19.75 6.82 -4.42
C LEU A 113 -20.94 5.94 -3.99
N PRO A 114 -20.74 4.62 -3.90
CA PRO A 114 -21.74 3.71 -3.36
C PRO A 114 -22.04 3.98 -1.89
N ASP A 115 -23.09 3.33 -1.35
CA ASP A 115 -23.46 3.47 0.06
C ASP A 115 -22.31 3.01 0.99
N PRO A 116 -22.13 3.63 2.17
CA PRO A 116 -21.09 3.23 3.12
C PRO A 116 -21.06 1.73 3.46
N THR A 117 -22.22 1.06 3.44
CA THR A 117 -22.32 -0.39 3.66
C THR A 117 -21.62 -1.18 2.54
N GLU A 118 -21.80 -0.76 1.29
CA GLU A 118 -21.15 -1.39 0.14
C GLU A 118 -19.65 -1.09 0.12
N MET A 119 -19.26 0.13 0.48
CA MET A 119 -17.86 0.51 0.63
C MET A 119 -17.14 -0.36 1.67
N ARG A 120 -17.76 -0.61 2.83
CA ARG A 120 -17.22 -1.52 3.86
C ARG A 120 -17.06 -2.95 3.34
N LYS A 121 -18.09 -3.49 2.68
CA LYS A 121 -18.03 -4.83 2.08
C LYS A 121 -16.89 -4.97 1.07
N ASP A 122 -16.64 -3.95 0.25
CA ASP A 122 -15.51 -3.95 -0.70
C ASP A 122 -14.16 -3.97 0.02
N VAL A 123 -14.01 -3.16 1.08
CA VAL A 123 -12.79 -3.12 1.91
C VAL A 123 -12.55 -4.46 2.60
N GLU A 124 -13.57 -5.08 3.18
CA GLU A 124 -13.48 -6.40 3.82
C GLU A 124 -13.09 -7.49 2.82
N ALA A 125 -13.77 -7.56 1.67
CA ALA A 125 -13.48 -8.53 0.62
C ALA A 125 -12.04 -8.37 0.08
N LYS A 126 -11.60 -7.12 -0.08
CA LYS A 126 -10.22 -6.80 -0.45
C LYS A 126 -9.23 -7.26 0.63
N ARG A 127 -9.49 -6.98 1.91
CA ARG A 127 -8.63 -7.37 3.03
C ARG A 127 -8.45 -8.89 3.07
N GLU A 128 -9.52 -9.63 2.86
CA GLU A 128 -9.48 -11.09 2.80
C GLU A 128 -8.68 -11.60 1.58
N ARG A 129 -8.87 -10.99 0.41
CA ARG A 129 -8.07 -11.33 -0.78
C ARG A 129 -6.58 -11.07 -0.55
N MET A 130 -6.23 -9.93 0.04
CA MET A 130 -4.84 -9.57 0.34
C MET A 130 -4.20 -10.58 1.30
N ARG A 131 -4.92 -11.00 2.34
CA ARG A 131 -4.47 -12.01 3.31
C ARG A 131 -4.18 -13.36 2.65
N LYS A 132 -4.96 -13.77 1.65
CA LYS A 132 -4.76 -15.03 0.92
C LYS A 132 -3.59 -14.97 -0.07
N GLN A 133 -3.30 -13.80 -0.62
CA GLN A 133 -2.43 -13.67 -1.77
C GLN A 133 -1.00 -13.23 -1.41
N TYR A 134 -0.80 -12.56 -0.27
CA TYR A 134 0.48 -12.05 0.15
C TYR A 134 0.86 -12.56 1.53
N VAL A 135 2.15 -12.84 1.73
CA VAL A 135 2.69 -13.16 3.06
C VAL A 135 2.39 -11.98 3.99
N THR A 136 1.82 -12.27 5.16
CA THR A 136 1.57 -11.28 6.21
C THR A 136 2.89 -10.68 6.67
N SER A 137 3.24 -9.55 6.06
CA SER A 137 4.43 -8.77 6.32
C SER A 137 4.05 -7.31 6.31
N HIS A 138 4.74 -6.50 7.13
CA HIS A 138 4.54 -5.06 7.22
C HIS A 138 4.61 -4.35 5.86
N ARG A 139 5.27 -4.94 4.86
CA ARG A 139 5.43 -4.37 3.51
C ARG A 139 4.33 -4.74 2.51
N HIS A 140 3.42 -5.66 2.83
CA HIS A 140 2.41 -6.16 1.88
C HIS A 140 0.98 -5.69 2.18
N THR A 141 0.83 -4.56 2.85
CA THR A 141 -0.48 -4.08 3.32
C THR A 141 -1.25 -3.27 2.27
N ILE A 142 -0.55 -2.66 1.30
CA ILE A 142 -1.14 -1.80 0.25
C ILE A 142 -0.85 -2.26 -1.19
N GLN A 143 -0.52 -3.55 -1.35
CA GLN A 143 -0.07 -4.08 -2.63
C GLN A 143 -1.22 -4.35 -3.60
N VAL A 144 -1.05 -3.98 -4.88
CA VAL A 144 -2.06 -4.23 -5.93
C VAL A 144 -1.38 -4.68 -7.22
N ARG A 145 -1.96 -5.65 -7.92
CA ARG A 145 -1.49 -6.02 -9.27
C ARG A 145 -1.85 -4.90 -10.25
N SER A 146 -0.88 -4.39 -11.01
CA SER A 146 -1.07 -3.26 -11.94
C SER A 146 -2.19 -3.50 -12.98
N ALA A 147 -2.31 -4.71 -13.53
CA ALA A 147 -3.40 -5.08 -14.46
C ALA A 147 -4.81 -4.91 -13.84
N LEU A 148 -4.90 -5.07 -12.51
CA LEU A 148 -6.13 -4.86 -11.76
C LEU A 148 -6.41 -3.37 -11.52
N CYS A 149 -5.41 -2.49 -11.57
CA CYS A 149 -5.57 -1.06 -11.30
C CYS A 149 -6.08 -0.28 -12.52
N SER A 150 -5.60 -0.61 -13.73
CA SER A 150 -6.18 -0.07 -14.98
C SER A 150 -7.65 -0.47 -15.14
N SER A 151 -8.00 -1.69 -14.70
CA SER A 151 -9.38 -2.13 -14.66
C SER A 151 -10.15 -1.53 -13.48
N HIS A 152 -9.60 -1.34 -12.28
CA HIS A 152 -10.33 -0.69 -11.17
C HIS A 152 -10.57 0.80 -11.38
N ALA A 153 -9.61 1.58 -11.90
CA ALA A 153 -9.84 2.99 -12.20
C ALA A 153 -10.82 3.16 -13.38
N CYS A 154 -10.72 2.29 -14.38
CA CYS A 154 -11.69 2.22 -15.48
C CYS A 154 -13.07 1.73 -15.00
N ILE A 155 -13.14 0.76 -14.10
CA ILE A 155 -14.38 0.24 -13.49
C ILE A 155 -14.98 1.29 -12.55
N ILE A 156 -14.20 2.01 -11.75
CA ILE A 156 -14.70 3.10 -10.91
C ILE A 156 -15.24 4.21 -11.81
N LEU A 157 -14.51 4.65 -12.85
CA LEU A 157 -15.04 5.63 -13.81
C LEU A 157 -16.24 5.12 -14.63
N CYS A 158 -16.31 3.84 -14.99
CA CYS A 158 -17.44 3.25 -15.71
C CYS A 158 -18.66 3.04 -14.81
N GLN A 159 -18.50 2.48 -13.61
CA GLN A 159 -19.59 2.25 -12.65
C GLN A 159 -20.18 3.56 -12.13
N LEU A 160 -19.33 4.59 -11.95
CA LEU A 160 -19.79 5.93 -11.56
C LEU A 160 -20.50 6.67 -12.70
N ARG A 161 -20.27 6.30 -13.98
CA ARG A 161 -21.00 6.84 -15.14
C ARG A 161 -22.34 6.14 -15.39
N THR A 162 -22.45 4.85 -15.06
CA THR A 162 -23.67 4.06 -15.35
C THR A 162 -24.90 4.42 -14.52
N SER A 163 -24.76 5.21 -13.45
CA SER A 163 -25.88 5.73 -12.65
C SER A 163 -26.62 6.92 -13.29
N ARG A 164 -26.30 7.31 -14.53
CA ARG A 164 -27.02 8.32 -15.33
C ARG A 164 -28.04 7.76 -16.33
N LEU A 165 -28.24 6.45 -16.40
CA LEU A 165 -29.14 5.81 -17.39
C LEU A 165 -30.37 5.13 -16.77
N SER A 166 -30.78 5.53 -15.56
CA SER A 166 -32.02 5.07 -14.91
C SER A 166 -32.89 6.25 -14.48
#